data_AF-A0AAD6JEL8-F1
#
_entry.id   AF-A0AAD6JEL8-F1
#
_cell.length_a   1.000
_cell.length_b   1.000
_cell.length_c   1.000
_cell.angle_alpha   90.00
_cell.angle_beta   90.00
_cell.angle_gamma   90.00
#
_symmetry.space_group_name_H-M   'P 1'
#
loop_
_entity.id
_entity.type
_entity.pdbx_description
1 polymer ?
#
loop_
_entity_poly.entity_id
_entity_poly.type
_entity_poly.pdbx_seq_one_letter_code
_entity_poly.pdbx_strand_id
1 'polypeptide(L)'
;MLYINQGDTKGGGCVPSKRRLPIEVPDHEPSLRETKSAISSQNQITSPNTTIPVEYNPTQAVKKYKIFIIFYSMYSHVELMARRIKKGVDSIDGVEGVLYRVPETLPQGTLEQMKVPQKGNDVPLIKVDELVNADGFLFGFPTRFGSMAAQMKAFFDSTHELWMKQKLAGVPAGFFVSTGTQGGGQETTA
;
A
#
# COMPACT_ATOMS: atom_id res chain seq x y z
N MET A 1 -15.38 -44.39 39.85
CA MET A 1 -16.18 -45.00 38.76
C MET A 1 -16.87 -43.81 38.09
N LEU A 2 -16.53 -43.30 36.90
CA LEU A 2 -15.83 -43.82 35.71
C LEU A 2 -14.82 -42.78 35.18
N TYR A 3 -13.70 -43.28 34.64
CA TYR A 3 -12.72 -42.55 33.82
C TYR A 3 -13.18 -42.53 32.36
N ILE A 4 -12.98 -41.42 31.63
CA ILE A 4 -12.80 -41.47 30.16
C ILE A 4 -11.72 -40.47 29.73
N ASN A 5 -10.89 -40.96 28.80
CA ASN A 5 -9.56 -40.55 28.40
C ASN A 5 -9.46 -39.31 27.48
N GLN A 6 -8.23 -38.81 27.51
CA GLN A 6 -7.53 -37.89 26.62
C GLN A 6 -7.70 -38.21 25.12
N GLY A 7 -7.94 -37.17 24.33
CA GLY A 7 -7.89 -37.22 22.86
C GLY A 7 -7.21 -35.95 22.33
N ASP A 8 -5.95 -36.09 21.93
CA ASP A 8 -5.13 -35.09 21.25
C ASP A 8 -5.80 -34.59 19.96
N THR A 9 -6.20 -33.33 19.90
CA THR A 9 -6.47 -32.67 18.61
C THR A 9 -5.18 -32.08 18.05
N LYS A 10 -4.42 -32.94 17.37
CA LYS A 10 -3.29 -32.53 16.53
C LYS A 10 -3.82 -31.61 15.42
N GLY A 11 -3.54 -30.31 15.54
CA GLY A 11 -3.75 -29.34 14.47
C GLY A 11 -2.93 -29.74 13.24
N GLY A 12 -3.63 -29.99 12.13
CA GLY A 12 -3.03 -30.37 10.86
C GLY A 12 -2.14 -29.26 10.31
N GLY A 13 -0.83 -29.50 10.29
CA GLY A 13 0.13 -28.63 9.62
C GLY A 13 -0.07 -28.65 8.10
N CYS A 14 0.01 -27.47 7.48
CA CYS A 14 0.08 -27.35 6.03
C CYS A 14 1.37 -28.02 5.50
N VAL A 15 1.19 -29.02 4.65
CA VAL A 15 2.27 -29.72 3.94
C VAL A 15 2.77 -28.85 2.78
N PRO A 16 4.08 -28.56 2.66
CA PRO A 16 4.63 -27.90 1.48
C PRO A 16 4.67 -28.89 0.30
N SER A 17 3.97 -28.58 -0.80
CA SER A 17 4.06 -29.37 -2.02
C SER A 17 5.40 -29.13 -2.73
N LYS A 18 6.36 -30.05 -2.52
CA LYS A 18 7.52 -30.23 -3.39
C LYS A 18 7.17 -31.24 -4.47
N ARG A 19 6.85 -30.77 -5.68
CA ARG A 19 7.20 -31.37 -6.99
C ARG A 19 6.47 -30.63 -8.12
N ARG A 20 7.21 -29.80 -8.86
CA ARG A 20 6.89 -29.48 -10.25
C ARG A 20 8.15 -29.76 -11.05
N LEU A 21 8.09 -30.73 -11.96
CA LEU A 21 9.18 -31.04 -12.88
C LEU A 21 9.18 -30.02 -14.04
N PRO A 22 10.34 -29.70 -14.64
CA PRO A 22 10.43 -28.76 -15.75
C PRO A 22 9.70 -29.28 -16.99
N ILE A 23 9.04 -28.40 -17.72
CA ILE A 23 8.54 -28.68 -19.07
C ILE A 23 9.71 -28.44 -20.04
N GLU A 24 10.25 -29.52 -20.62
CA GLU A 24 11.20 -29.46 -21.73
C GLU A 24 10.44 -29.10 -23.01
N VAL A 25 10.93 -28.08 -23.72
CA VAL A 25 10.49 -27.74 -25.09
C VAL A 25 11.59 -28.26 -26.02
N PRO A 26 11.29 -29.14 -27.00
CA PRO A 26 12.32 -29.69 -27.87
C PRO A 26 12.85 -28.67 -28.88
N ASP A 27 14.17 -28.64 -29.02
CA ASP A 27 14.90 -27.96 -30.08
C ASP A 27 14.51 -28.53 -31.46
N HIS A 28 14.17 -27.65 -32.40
CA HIS A 28 14.17 -28.01 -33.82
C HIS A 28 14.88 -26.94 -34.64
N GLU A 29 16.16 -27.20 -34.88
CA GLU A 29 16.94 -26.60 -35.97
C GLU A 29 16.64 -27.39 -37.27
N PRO A 30 16.53 -26.71 -38.43
CA PRO A 30 17.11 -27.30 -39.62
C PRO A 30 17.82 -26.30 -40.54
N SER A 31 19.12 -26.60 -40.73
CA SER A 31 19.90 -26.62 -41.98
C SER A 31 19.92 -25.43 -42.94
N LEU A 32 21.16 -24.99 -43.18
CA LEU A 32 21.65 -24.17 -44.28
C LEU A 32 21.19 -24.67 -45.66
N ARG A 33 20.70 -23.75 -46.50
CA ARG A 33 20.86 -23.80 -47.96
C ARG A 33 21.23 -22.42 -48.49
N GLU A 34 22.44 -22.32 -49.01
CA GLU A 34 22.90 -21.22 -49.84
C GLU A 34 22.12 -21.19 -51.16
N THR A 35 21.75 -20.00 -51.62
CA THR A 35 21.63 -19.75 -53.06
C THR A 35 22.08 -18.32 -53.32
N LYS A 36 23.25 -18.20 -53.96
CA LYS A 36 23.83 -16.95 -54.44
C LYS A 36 22.96 -16.41 -55.58
N SER A 37 22.63 -15.13 -55.53
CA SER A 37 22.41 -14.31 -56.73
C SER A 37 22.73 -12.86 -56.38
N ALA A 38 23.80 -12.38 -57.00
CA ALA A 38 24.27 -11.01 -56.94
C ALA A 38 23.53 -10.16 -57.97
N ILE A 39 22.95 -9.02 -57.57
CA ILE A 39 22.70 -7.87 -58.44
C ILE A 39 22.97 -6.57 -57.66
N SER A 40 23.60 -5.66 -58.39
CA SER A 40 24.30 -4.42 -58.03
C SER A 40 23.41 -3.22 -57.67
N SER A 41 23.90 -2.44 -56.71
CA SER A 41 23.97 -0.96 -56.58
C SER A 41 22.81 -0.02 -56.99
N GLN A 42 22.64 0.97 -56.10
CA GLN A 42 22.03 2.31 -56.24
C GLN A 42 20.52 2.44 -56.02
N ASN A 43 20.13 3.07 -54.90
CA ASN A 43 19.50 4.38 -54.95
C ASN A 43 19.45 5.08 -53.58
N GLN A 44 19.90 6.33 -53.58
CA GLN A 44 19.74 7.30 -52.50
C GLN A 44 18.25 7.67 -52.35
N ILE A 45 17.76 7.71 -51.11
CA ILE A 45 16.60 8.52 -50.75
C ILE A 45 17.00 9.36 -49.54
N THR A 46 17.42 10.59 -49.83
CA THR A 46 17.49 11.70 -48.88
C THR A 46 16.08 12.03 -48.40
N SER A 47 15.83 11.88 -47.09
CA SER A 47 14.69 12.53 -46.43
C SER A 47 15.20 13.73 -45.64
N PRO A 48 14.58 14.92 -45.75
CA PRO A 48 14.99 16.09 -44.99
C PRO A 48 14.62 15.91 -43.51
N ASN A 49 15.63 15.89 -42.64
CA ASN A 49 15.46 16.04 -41.20
C ASN A 49 14.82 17.41 -40.93
N THR A 50 13.50 17.43 -40.72
CA THR A 50 12.84 18.54 -40.06
C THR A 50 13.05 18.35 -38.56
N THR A 51 14.20 18.80 -38.07
CA THR A 51 14.42 18.99 -36.63
C THR A 51 13.55 20.16 -36.20
N ILE A 52 12.35 19.88 -35.68
CA ILE A 52 11.67 20.82 -34.79
C ILE A 52 12.47 20.78 -33.48
N PRO A 53 13.15 21.85 -33.05
CA PRO A 53 13.65 21.92 -31.70
C PRO A 53 12.44 21.94 -30.76
N VAL A 54 12.17 20.83 -30.09
CA VAL A 54 11.29 20.83 -28.92
C VAL A 54 12.05 21.61 -27.85
N GLU A 55 11.68 22.87 -27.67
CA GLU A 55 12.18 23.74 -26.61
C GLU A 55 11.77 23.14 -25.27
N TYR A 56 12.66 22.34 -24.68
CA TYR A 56 12.51 21.87 -23.31
C TYR A 56 12.67 23.07 -22.40
N ASN A 57 11.55 23.59 -21.90
CA ASN A 57 11.53 24.66 -20.92
C ASN A 57 11.71 24.04 -19.52
N PRO A 58 12.88 24.14 -18.85
CA PRO A 58 13.18 23.44 -17.60
C PRO A 58 12.50 24.04 -16.37
N THR A 59 11.42 24.83 -16.54
CA THR A 59 10.81 25.62 -15.47
C THR A 59 9.38 25.17 -15.13
N GLN A 60 9.02 23.91 -15.40
CA GLN A 60 7.81 23.35 -14.80
C GLN A 60 8.15 22.81 -13.41
N ALA A 61 7.62 23.45 -12.37
CA ALA A 61 7.69 22.90 -11.02
C ALA A 61 7.11 21.48 -11.03
N VAL A 62 7.93 20.48 -10.74
CA VAL A 62 7.50 19.09 -10.68
C VAL A 62 6.43 18.98 -9.58
N LYS A 63 5.18 18.70 -9.96
CA LYS A 63 4.10 18.49 -8.99
C LYS A 63 4.49 17.30 -8.11
N LYS A 64 4.67 17.54 -6.82
CA LYS A 64 4.92 16.49 -5.83
C LYS A 64 3.58 15.95 -5.32
N TYR A 65 3.31 14.67 -5.55
CA TYR A 65 2.11 14.00 -5.05
C TYR A 65 2.18 13.79 -3.54
N LYS A 66 1.10 14.10 -2.83
CA LYS A 66 1.01 13.91 -1.38
C LYS A 66 0.17 12.70 -1.03
N ILE A 67 0.81 11.68 -0.47
CA ILE A 67 0.14 10.49 0.05
C ILE A 67 -0.02 10.64 1.56
N PHE A 68 -1.25 10.79 2.01
CA PHE A 68 -1.55 10.91 3.44
C PHE A 68 -1.63 9.52 4.05
N ILE A 69 -0.72 9.24 4.98
CA ILE A 69 -0.66 8.00 5.75
C ILE A 69 -1.31 8.29 7.10
N ILE A 70 -2.60 8.01 7.19
CA ILE A 70 -3.46 8.34 8.32
C ILE A 70 -3.68 7.08 9.14
N PHE A 71 -3.28 7.09 10.40
CA PHE A 71 -3.38 5.87 11.21
C PHE A 71 -3.91 6.10 12.61
N TYR A 72 -4.54 5.06 13.14
CA TYR A 72 -4.79 4.89 14.56
C TYR A 72 -3.87 3.81 15.12
N SER A 73 -3.19 4.11 16.23
CA SER A 73 -2.39 3.12 16.96
C SER A 73 -2.57 3.31 18.46
N MET A 74 -2.93 2.22 19.14
CA MET A 74 -2.99 2.19 20.60
C MET A 74 -1.61 1.87 21.16
N TYR A 75 -1.02 0.72 20.78
CA TYR A 75 0.29 0.25 21.27
C TYR A 75 1.42 0.41 20.25
N SER A 76 1.37 1.44 19.40
CA SER A 76 2.42 1.82 18.45
C SER A 76 2.75 0.83 17.32
N HIS A 77 2.15 -0.36 17.26
CA HIS A 77 2.39 -1.33 16.18
C HIS A 77 2.05 -0.77 14.79
N VAL A 78 0.86 -0.18 14.67
CA VAL A 78 0.41 0.46 13.41
C VAL A 78 1.25 1.68 13.09
N GLU A 79 1.66 2.47 14.09
CA GLU A 79 2.57 3.60 13.89
C GLU A 79 3.93 3.15 13.31
N LEU A 80 4.46 2.04 13.83
CA LEU A 80 5.71 1.45 13.37
C LEU A 80 5.62 0.98 11.91
N MET A 81 4.44 0.47 11.49
CA MET A 81 4.14 0.13 10.09
C MET A 81 3.99 1.40 9.24
N ALA A 82 3.23 2.39 9.70
CA ALA A 82 3.02 3.65 9.00
C ALA A 82 4.34 4.36 8.68
N ARG A 83 5.29 4.37 9.62
CA ARG A 83 6.64 4.92 9.39
C ARG A 83 7.44 4.14 8.35
N ARG A 84 7.28 2.82 8.26
CA ARG A 84 7.91 2.00 7.20
C ARG A 84 7.27 2.27 5.85
N ILE A 85 5.94 2.38 5.81
CA ILE A 85 5.19 2.75 4.61
C ILE A 85 5.64 4.14 4.13
N LYS A 86 5.77 5.13 5.01
CA LYS A 86 6.30 6.45 4.67
C LYS A 86 7.66 6.36 4.00
N LYS A 87 8.60 5.57 4.53
CA LYS A 87 9.91 5.37 3.89
C LYS A 87 9.80 4.81 2.47
N GLY A 88 8.87 3.88 2.23
CA GLY A 88 8.63 3.34 0.89
C GLY A 88 7.99 4.36 -0.05
N VAL A 89 7.03 5.14 0.44
CA VAL A 89 6.41 6.23 -0.33
C VAL A 89 7.46 7.29 -0.70
N ASP A 90 8.26 7.73 0.26
CA ASP A 90 9.30 8.75 0.08
C ASP A 90 10.44 8.29 -0.84
N SER A 91 10.59 6.99 -1.11
CA SER A 91 11.61 6.49 -2.04
C SER A 91 11.24 6.66 -3.52
N ILE A 92 10.03 7.12 -3.81
CA ILE A 92 9.55 7.34 -5.18
C ILE A 92 9.70 8.82 -5.52
N ASP A 93 10.40 9.11 -6.62
CA ASP A 93 10.59 10.48 -7.11
C ASP A 93 9.26 11.18 -7.37
N GLY A 94 9.14 12.41 -6.87
CA GLY A 94 7.92 13.21 -7.03
C GLY A 94 6.76 12.80 -6.11
N VAL A 95 6.97 11.92 -5.11
CA VAL A 95 5.95 11.53 -4.13
C VAL A 95 6.41 11.87 -2.71
N GLU A 96 5.46 12.26 -1.85
CA GLU A 96 5.69 12.56 -0.44
C GLU A 96 4.71 11.79 0.44
N GLY A 97 5.22 11.01 1.39
CA GLY A 97 4.40 10.45 2.46
C GLY A 97 4.23 11.45 3.60
N VAL A 98 3.00 11.77 3.98
CA VAL A 98 2.73 12.63 5.15
C VAL A 98 2.02 11.80 6.22
N LEU A 99 2.63 11.70 7.41
CA LEU A 99 2.05 10.93 8.52
C LEU A 99 1.06 11.78 9.30
N TYR A 100 -0.10 11.19 9.59
CA TYR A 100 -1.04 11.75 10.55
C TYR A 100 -1.59 10.69 11.49
N ARG A 101 -1.86 11.10 12.72
CA ARG A 101 -2.59 10.31 13.71
C ARG A 101 -4.06 10.69 13.72
N VAL A 102 -4.93 9.69 13.88
CA VAL A 102 -6.34 9.91 14.20
C VAL A 102 -6.48 10.31 15.68
N PRO A 103 -7.33 11.30 16.01
CA PRO A 103 -7.62 11.67 17.40
C PRO A 103 -8.05 10.47 18.26
N GLU A 104 -7.57 10.44 19.51
CA GLU A 104 -8.00 9.45 20.49
C GLU A 104 -9.38 9.82 21.06
N THR A 105 -10.25 8.83 21.25
CA THR A 105 -11.62 9.03 21.76
C THR A 105 -11.79 8.54 23.20
N LEU A 106 -10.86 7.72 23.70
CA LEU A 106 -10.90 7.25 25.08
C LEU A 106 -10.43 8.35 26.05
N PRO A 107 -11.05 8.46 27.24
CA PRO A 107 -10.56 9.34 28.29
C PRO A 107 -9.14 8.98 28.73
N GLN A 108 -8.37 9.98 29.15
CA GLN A 108 -6.98 9.81 29.57
C GLN A 108 -6.82 8.77 30.70
N GLY A 109 -7.71 8.79 31.70
CA GLY A 109 -7.68 7.81 32.80
C GLY A 109 -7.88 6.36 32.33
N THR A 110 -8.66 6.13 31.26
CA THR A 110 -8.82 4.80 30.66
C THR A 110 -7.53 4.36 29.96
N LEU A 111 -6.86 5.26 29.24
CA LEU A 111 -5.59 4.98 28.58
C LEU A 111 -4.49 4.61 29.59
N GLU A 112 -4.45 5.31 30.72
CA GLU A 112 -3.52 5.03 31.82
C GLU A 112 -3.77 3.65 32.44
N GLN A 113 -5.03 3.31 32.72
CA GLN A 113 -5.40 1.97 33.22
C GLN A 113 -5.01 0.86 32.24
N MET A 114 -5.16 1.11 30.95
CA MET A 114 -4.76 0.20 29.88
C MET A 114 -3.24 0.17 29.64
N LYS A 115 -2.46 0.99 30.36
CA LYS A 115 -1.01 1.13 30.21
C LYS A 115 -0.59 1.44 28.77
N VAL A 116 -1.38 2.27 28.10
CA VAL A 116 -1.07 2.73 26.75
C VAL A 116 0.18 3.61 26.79
N PRO A 117 1.21 3.33 25.97
CA PRO A 117 2.39 4.18 25.91
C PRO A 117 2.04 5.62 25.54
N GLN A 118 2.73 6.61 26.14
CA GLN A 118 2.58 7.99 25.72
C GLN A 118 3.05 8.17 24.27
N LYS A 119 2.28 8.91 23.49
CA LYS A 119 2.56 9.21 22.09
C LYS A 119 3.44 10.47 22.02
N GLY A 120 4.47 10.46 21.17
CA GLY A 120 5.32 11.63 20.93
C GLY A 120 4.58 12.74 20.17
N ASN A 121 5.14 13.95 20.08
CA ASN A 121 4.53 15.09 19.37
C ASN A 121 4.95 15.22 17.90
N ASP A 122 5.65 14.22 17.37
CA ASP A 122 6.29 14.28 16.06
C ASP A 122 5.34 13.99 14.88
N VAL A 123 4.21 13.31 15.13
CA VAL A 123 3.17 13.07 14.14
C VAL A 123 1.91 13.84 14.55
N PRO A 124 1.46 14.81 13.74
CA PRO A 124 0.30 15.63 14.05
C PRO A 124 -1.01 14.83 13.99
N LEU A 125 -2.04 15.35 14.64
CA LEU A 125 -3.40 14.85 14.48
C LEU A 125 -4.00 15.38 13.17
N ILE A 126 -4.63 14.51 12.38
CA ILE A 126 -5.35 14.94 11.17
C ILE A 126 -6.66 15.63 11.55
N LYS A 127 -6.98 16.72 10.85
CA LYS A 127 -8.35 17.28 10.81
C LYS A 127 -9.07 16.87 9.54
N VAL A 128 -10.39 16.76 9.60
CA VAL A 128 -11.22 16.32 8.46
C VAL A 128 -11.01 17.20 7.23
N ASP A 129 -10.98 18.52 7.42
CA ASP A 129 -10.80 19.50 6.36
C ASP A 129 -9.45 19.38 5.65
N GLU A 130 -8.43 18.82 6.29
CA GLU A 130 -7.12 18.61 5.67
C GLU A 130 -7.11 17.47 4.65
N LEU A 131 -8.09 16.55 4.68
CA LEU A 131 -8.16 15.40 3.77
C LEU A 131 -8.16 15.82 2.29
N VAL A 132 -8.71 16.99 1.97
CA VAL A 132 -8.80 17.50 0.59
C VAL A 132 -7.44 17.83 -0.03
N ASN A 133 -6.38 17.90 0.78
CA ASN A 133 -5.03 18.22 0.32
C ASN A 133 -4.23 16.98 -0.10
N ALA A 134 -4.79 15.77 0.02
CA ALA A 134 -4.14 14.54 -0.36
C ALA A 134 -4.39 14.21 -1.83
N ASP A 135 -3.36 13.71 -2.52
CA ASP A 135 -3.50 13.08 -3.83
C ASP A 135 -3.75 11.56 -3.71
N GLY A 136 -3.60 11.00 -2.51
CA GLY A 136 -3.91 9.60 -2.19
C GLY A 136 -3.86 9.31 -0.70
N PHE A 137 -4.53 8.22 -0.28
CA PHE A 137 -4.63 7.84 1.13
C PHE A 137 -4.09 6.44 1.41
N LEU A 138 -3.46 6.29 2.57
CA LEU A 138 -3.20 5.00 3.21
C LEU A 138 -3.72 5.05 4.64
N PHE A 139 -4.77 4.28 4.92
CA PHE A 139 -5.39 4.22 6.24
C PHE A 139 -4.91 3.01 7.04
N GLY A 140 -4.40 3.27 8.25
CA GLY A 140 -3.84 2.26 9.14
C GLY A 140 -4.61 2.08 10.43
N PHE A 141 -4.99 0.87 10.80
CA PHE A 141 -5.64 0.62 12.11
C PHE A 141 -5.48 -0.82 12.61
N PRO A 142 -5.55 -1.04 13.94
CA PRO A 142 -5.59 -2.39 14.47
C PRO A 142 -6.99 -2.99 14.27
N THR A 143 -7.05 -4.32 14.16
CA THR A 143 -8.32 -5.05 14.18
C THR A 143 -8.97 -5.02 15.57
N ARG A 144 -10.28 -4.78 15.59
CA ARG A 144 -11.19 -4.99 16.71
C ARG A 144 -12.35 -5.85 16.22
N PHE A 145 -12.33 -7.14 16.56
CA PHE A 145 -13.37 -8.11 16.21
C PHE A 145 -13.69 -8.19 14.70
N GLY A 146 -12.66 -8.19 13.86
CA GLY A 146 -12.83 -8.19 12.39
C GLY A 146 -13.29 -6.86 11.81
N SER A 147 -13.22 -5.77 12.57
CA SER A 147 -13.51 -4.41 12.11
C SER A 147 -12.41 -3.43 12.52
N MET A 148 -12.51 -2.20 12.03
CA MET A 148 -11.61 -1.12 12.40
C MET A 148 -11.81 -0.70 13.87
N ALA A 149 -10.79 -0.06 14.45
CA ALA A 149 -10.92 0.53 15.78
C ALA A 149 -11.98 1.65 15.78
N ALA A 150 -12.72 1.79 16.89
CA ALA A 150 -13.78 2.79 17.06
C ALA A 150 -13.29 4.22 16.78
N GLN A 151 -12.03 4.52 17.11
CA GLN A 151 -11.37 5.81 16.83
C GLN A 151 -11.29 6.10 15.34
N MET A 152 -10.88 5.12 14.53
CA MET A 152 -10.86 5.26 13.07
C MET A 152 -12.27 5.39 12.51
N LYS A 153 -13.22 4.62 13.04
CA LYS A 153 -14.62 4.71 12.63
C LYS A 153 -15.22 6.09 12.92
N ALA A 154 -14.98 6.63 14.12
CA ALA A 154 -15.42 7.97 14.51
C ALA A 154 -14.83 9.05 13.60
N PHE A 155 -13.56 8.91 13.22
CA PHE A 155 -12.93 9.80 12.23
C PHE A 155 -13.65 9.75 10.88
N PHE A 156 -13.90 8.55 10.33
CA PHE A 156 -14.68 8.44 9.09
C PHE A 156 -16.08 9.01 9.21
N ASP A 157 -16.78 8.78 10.32
CA ASP A 157 -18.13 9.32 10.55
C ASP A 157 -18.15 10.85 10.58
N SER A 158 -17.05 11.48 10.99
CA SER A 158 -16.91 12.94 10.95
C SER A 158 -16.69 13.53 9.55
N THR A 159 -16.51 12.70 8.52
CA THR A 159 -16.28 13.16 7.13
C THR A 159 -17.56 13.47 6.33
N HIS A 160 -18.74 13.44 6.97
CA HIS A 160 -20.03 13.59 6.30
C HIS A 160 -20.12 14.82 5.37
N GLU A 161 -19.62 15.99 5.78
CA GLU A 161 -19.66 17.19 4.94
C GLU A 161 -18.82 17.07 3.66
N LEU A 162 -17.68 16.38 3.72
CA LEU A 162 -16.84 16.13 2.55
C LEU A 162 -17.51 15.15 1.59
N TRP A 163 -18.17 14.13 2.15
CA TRP A 163 -18.96 13.16 1.39
C TRP A 163 -20.13 13.81 0.66
N MET A 164 -20.91 14.66 1.35
CA MET A 164 -22.02 15.41 0.75
C MET A 164 -21.57 16.27 -0.44
N LYS A 165 -20.35 16.82 -0.36
CA LYS A 165 -19.74 17.68 -1.40
C LYS A 165 -18.90 16.88 -2.42
N GLN A 166 -18.83 15.56 -2.30
CA GLN A 166 -18.00 14.66 -3.12
C GLN A 166 -16.52 15.10 -3.21
N LYS A 167 -15.99 15.75 -2.17
CA LYS A 167 -14.64 16.36 -2.21
C LYS A 167 -13.49 15.37 -2.30
N LEU A 168 -13.72 14.12 -1.91
CA LEU A 168 -12.72 13.05 -1.95
C LEU A 168 -12.98 12.05 -3.09
N ALA A 169 -13.96 12.32 -3.96
CA ALA A 169 -14.29 11.44 -5.06
C ALA A 169 -13.11 11.34 -6.04
N GLY A 170 -12.76 10.11 -6.44
CA GLY A 170 -11.65 9.82 -7.36
C GLY A 170 -10.26 9.82 -6.72
N VAL A 171 -10.12 10.14 -5.43
CA VAL A 171 -8.83 10.03 -4.72
C VAL A 171 -8.56 8.56 -4.36
N PRO A 172 -7.46 7.95 -4.81
CA PRO A 172 -7.15 6.57 -4.50
C PRO A 172 -6.88 6.37 -3.00
N ALA A 173 -7.34 5.25 -2.45
CA ALA A 173 -7.14 4.90 -1.05
C ALA A 173 -6.75 3.42 -0.90
N GLY A 174 -5.89 3.13 0.06
CA GLY A 174 -5.55 1.79 0.50
C GLY A 174 -5.59 1.65 2.02
N PHE A 175 -5.59 0.41 2.49
CA PHE A 175 -5.67 0.07 3.91
C PHE A 175 -4.51 -0.81 4.34
N PHE A 176 -4.06 -0.66 5.59
CA PHE A 176 -3.12 -1.57 6.22
C PHE A 176 -3.54 -1.86 7.65
N VAL A 177 -3.51 -3.14 8.02
CA VAL A 177 -4.10 -3.62 9.26
C VAL A 177 -3.06 -4.31 10.13
N SER A 178 -3.20 -4.20 11.45
CA SER A 178 -2.41 -4.95 12.43
C SER A 178 -3.30 -5.80 13.32
N THR A 179 -2.89 -7.06 13.54
CA THR A 179 -3.63 -8.07 14.32
C THR A 179 -2.70 -8.77 15.31
N GLY A 180 -3.23 -9.24 16.44
CA GLY A 180 -2.44 -9.97 17.44
C GLY A 180 -2.16 -11.44 17.09
N THR A 181 -2.91 -12.04 16.16
CA THR A 181 -2.79 -13.47 15.81
C THR A 181 -2.97 -13.69 14.31
N GLN A 182 -2.40 -14.78 13.79
CA GLN A 182 -2.71 -15.23 12.42
C GLN A 182 -4.19 -15.64 12.32
N GLY A 183 -4.87 -15.25 11.23
CA GLY A 183 -6.31 -15.47 11.08
C GLY A 183 -7.20 -14.57 11.94
N GLY A 184 -6.61 -13.68 12.76
CA GLY A 184 -7.32 -12.71 13.60
C GLY A 184 -7.99 -11.53 12.87
N GLY A 185 -8.36 -11.71 11.60
CA GLY A 185 -9.10 -10.72 10.82
C GLY A 185 -8.25 -9.78 9.96
N GLN A 186 -7.06 -10.21 9.51
CA GLN A 186 -6.21 -9.39 8.62
C GLN A 186 -6.94 -9.00 7.34
N GLU A 187 -7.70 -9.94 6.78
CA GLU A 187 -8.43 -9.77 5.52
C GLU A 187 -9.79 -9.12 5.75
N THR A 188 -10.55 -9.61 6.74
CA THR A 188 -11.93 -9.13 6.98
C THR A 188 -12.02 -7.71 7.51
N THR A 189 -10.94 -7.21 8.12
CA THR A 189 -10.88 -5.83 8.64
C THR A 189 -10.52 -4.80 7.57
N ALA A 190 -9.83 -5.24 6.50
CA ALA A 190 -9.26 -4.37 5.48
C ALA A 190 -10.29 -3.86 4.47
#